data_AF-A0A1M3DER5-F1
#
_entry.id   AF-A0A1M3DER5-F1
#
_cell.length_a   1.000
_cell.length_b   1.000
_cell.length_c   1.000
_cell.angle_alpha   90.00
_cell.angle_beta   90.00
_cell.angle_gamma   90.00
#
_symmetry.space_group_name_H-M   'P 1'
#
loop_
_entity.id
_entity.type
_entity.pdbx_description
1 polymer ?
#
loop_
_entity_poly.entity_id
_entity_poly.type
_entity_poly.pdbx_seq_one_letter_code
_entity_poly.pdbx_strand_id
1 'polypeptide(L)'
;MVATNRYKQLNMRKLLPALSLALGALAAGLIAAAPPALLDAAVARLRLAALVPGAAPPIGLTGRTLLAFAGGGLIVLAGLLPGIARLLFTRRRRATRLGATPPLRRADAHPDAPARRPIAARSELGEPLLADPTPGDEERALPADLDLPLADFDPDAFASAPPEARGERFETFPLPGAAEVKGQPADSIAALLERLERGAATRARGRRLDDTLGALRKLAAH
;
A
#
# COMPACT_ATOMS: atom_id res chain seq x y z
N MET A 1 28.77 40.83 -9.46
CA MET A 1 29.41 39.73 -8.71
C MET A 1 28.35 39.04 -7.86
N VAL A 2 27.76 37.94 -8.34
CA VAL A 2 26.78 37.16 -7.56
C VAL A 2 27.54 35.99 -6.95
N ALA A 3 27.78 36.04 -5.64
CA ALA A 3 28.36 34.94 -4.90
C ALA A 3 27.35 33.79 -4.84
N THR A 4 27.49 32.81 -5.73
CA THR A 4 26.79 31.53 -5.61
C THR A 4 27.29 30.80 -4.37
N ASN A 5 26.55 30.97 -3.27
CA ASN A 5 26.78 30.27 -2.03
C ASN A 5 26.37 28.81 -2.22
N ARG A 6 27.32 27.99 -2.68
CA ARG A 6 27.20 26.53 -2.66
C ARG A 6 27.31 26.07 -1.21
N TYR A 7 26.25 26.26 -0.42
CA TYR A 7 26.10 25.49 0.79
C TYR A 7 26.03 24.03 0.36
N LYS A 8 27.17 23.36 0.54
CA LYS A 8 27.33 21.92 0.51
C LYS A 8 26.13 21.36 1.25
N GLN A 9 25.17 20.79 0.52
CA GLN A 9 24.03 20.12 1.11
C GLN A 9 24.59 18.89 1.83
N LEU A 10 25.12 19.14 3.03
CA LEU A 10 25.40 18.15 4.03
C LEU A 10 24.14 17.31 4.07
N ASN A 11 24.30 16.00 3.85
CA ASN A 11 23.21 15.04 3.86
C ASN A 11 22.55 15.09 5.24
N MET A 12 21.65 16.06 5.45
CA MET A 12 21.00 16.38 6.73
C MET A 12 20.27 15.16 7.27
N ARG A 13 19.83 14.30 6.34
CA ARG A 13 19.20 13.00 6.57
C ARG A 13 20.11 11.98 7.26
N LYS A 14 21.42 12.05 7.05
CA LYS A 14 22.42 11.18 7.71
C LYS A 14 22.98 11.83 8.98
N LEU A 15 22.97 13.16 9.05
CA LEU A 15 23.43 13.92 10.22
C LEU A 15 22.49 13.79 11.41
N LEU A 16 21.17 13.80 11.20
CA LEU A 16 20.19 13.72 12.29
C LEU A 16 20.39 12.51 13.22
N PRO A 17 20.47 11.26 12.72
CA PRO A 17 20.66 10.09 13.59
C PRO A 17 22.07 10.03 14.21
N ALA A 18 23.09 10.53 13.51
CA ALA A 18 24.46 10.58 14.04
C ALA A 18 24.56 11.61 15.19
N LEU A 19 23.92 12.77 15.01
CA LEU A 19 23.85 13.82 16.02
C LEU A 19 23.05 13.36 17.24
N SER A 20 21.91 12.70 17.05
CA SER A 20 21.12 12.19 18.18
C SER A 20 21.85 11.11 18.97
N LEU A 21 22.62 10.25 18.29
CA LEU A 21 23.46 9.24 18.94
C LEU A 21 24.59 9.89 19.75
N ALA A 22 25.29 10.86 19.16
CA ALA A 22 26.34 11.62 19.85
C ALA A 22 25.78 12.39 21.06
N LEU A 23 24.65 13.09 20.88
CA LEU A 23 24.03 13.88 21.93
C LEU A 23 23.45 13.01 23.05
N GLY A 24 22.84 11.87 22.71
CA GLY A 24 22.33 10.91 23.68
C GLY A 24 23.43 10.22 24.47
N ALA A 25 24.55 9.85 23.81
CA ALA A 25 25.73 9.31 24.49
C ALA A 25 26.39 10.32 25.43
N LEU A 26 26.50 11.58 24.98
CA LEU A 26 27.00 12.68 25.80
C LEU A 26 26.11 12.92 27.03
N ALA A 27 24.79 12.98 26.84
CA ALA A 27 23.84 13.14 27.93
C ALA A 27 23.90 11.98 28.94
N ALA A 28 23.98 10.73 28.46
CA ALA A 28 24.16 9.56 29.33
C ALA A 28 25.48 9.63 30.12
N GLY A 29 26.58 10.03 29.46
CA GLY A 29 27.87 10.23 30.10
C GLY A 29 27.84 11.32 31.18
N LEU A 30 27.18 12.45 30.91
CA LEU A 30 27.01 13.52 31.91
C LEU A 30 26.18 13.07 33.11
N ILE A 31 25.09 12.31 32.89
CA ILE A 31 24.27 11.78 33.99
C ILE A 31 25.06 10.75 34.81
N ALA A 32 25.85 9.90 34.15
CA ALA A 32 26.67 8.90 34.83
C ALA A 32 27.82 9.53 35.64
N ALA A 33 28.42 10.63 35.16
CA ALA A 33 29.49 11.36 35.82
C ALA A 33 28.99 12.41 36.84
N ALA A 34 27.68 12.65 36.91
CA ALA A 34 27.12 13.69 37.77
C ALA A 34 27.28 13.36 39.27
N PRO A 35 27.62 14.36 40.12
CA PRO A 35 27.74 14.17 41.55
C PRO A 35 26.46 13.63 42.21
N PRO A 36 26.58 12.71 43.18
CA PRO A 36 25.44 12.10 43.89
C PRO A 36 24.43 13.12 44.40
N ALA A 37 24.95 14.13 45.10
CA ALA A 37 24.15 15.14 45.76
C ALA A 37 23.26 15.94 44.80
N LEU A 38 23.74 16.20 43.57
CA LEU A 38 22.97 16.93 42.57
C LEU A 38 21.83 16.10 42.00
N LEU A 39 22.07 14.80 41.79
CA LEU A 39 21.03 13.91 41.28
C LEU A 39 19.99 13.58 42.35
N ASP A 40 20.41 13.33 43.59
CA ASP A 40 19.48 13.12 44.71
C ASP A 40 18.60 14.35 44.95
N ALA A 41 19.18 15.56 44.88
CA ALA A 41 18.43 16.81 44.99
C ALA A 41 17.46 17.02 43.80
N ALA A 42 17.87 16.67 42.58
CA ALA A 42 17.00 16.74 41.42
C ALA A 42 15.84 15.74 41.51
N VAL A 43 16.12 14.49 41.91
CA VAL A 43 15.11 13.43 42.10
C VAL A 43 14.11 13.81 43.19
N ALA A 44 14.59 14.36 44.31
CA ALA A 44 13.76 14.85 45.40
C ALA A 44 12.88 16.04 44.93
N ARG A 45 13.45 16.98 44.16
CA ARG A 45 12.73 18.16 43.65
C ARG A 45 11.68 17.80 42.59
N LEU A 46 11.96 16.82 41.73
CA LEU A 46 10.99 16.30 40.75
C LEU A 46 9.97 15.33 41.39
N ARG A 47 10.09 15.04 42.69
CA ARG A 47 9.28 14.05 43.43
C ARG A 47 9.17 12.71 42.71
N LEU A 48 10.23 12.28 42.04
CA LEU A 48 10.24 11.04 41.27
C LEU A 48 9.96 9.81 42.16
N ALA A 49 10.34 9.88 43.44
CA ALA A 49 10.02 8.86 44.44
C ALA A 49 8.51 8.69 44.70
N ALA A 50 7.68 9.68 44.37
CA ALA A 50 6.22 9.57 44.49
C ALA A 50 5.58 8.78 43.34
N LEU A 51 6.23 8.74 42.17
CA LEU A 51 5.78 7.95 41.02
C LEU A 51 6.42 6.56 40.98
N VAL A 52 7.69 6.45 41.41
CA VAL A 52 8.43 5.19 41.44
C VAL A 52 9.01 5.00 42.84
N PRO A 53 8.45 4.10 43.66
CA PRO A 53 8.92 3.87 45.04
C PRO A 53 10.40 3.48 45.12
N GLY A 54 10.93 2.86 44.06
CA GLY A 54 12.35 2.50 43.93
C GLY A 54 13.30 3.66 43.57
N ALA A 55 12.78 4.88 43.40
CA ALA A 55 13.57 6.08 43.11
C ALA A 55 13.84 6.95 44.36
N ALA A 56 13.62 6.40 45.57
CA ALA A 56 13.95 7.08 46.81
C ALA A 56 15.48 7.31 46.92
N PRO A 57 15.95 8.52 47.27
CA PRO A 57 17.37 8.77 47.55
C PRO A 57 17.86 7.87 48.71
N PRO A 58 19.13 7.44 48.71
CA PRO A 58 20.18 7.74 47.75
C PRO A 58 20.09 6.89 46.48
N ILE A 59 20.18 7.52 45.30
CA ILE A 59 20.27 6.76 44.05
C ILE A 59 21.64 6.05 43.98
N GLY A 60 21.62 4.75 44.25
CA GLY A 60 22.77 3.87 44.12
C GLY A 60 23.27 3.77 42.67
N LEU A 61 24.33 2.99 42.47
CA LEU A 61 24.97 2.83 41.16
C LEU A 61 24.01 2.31 40.08
N THR A 62 23.06 1.45 40.47
CA THR A 62 21.97 0.93 39.62
C THR A 62 20.96 2.00 39.20
N GLY A 63 20.63 2.93 40.11
CA GLY A 63 19.74 4.06 39.81
C GLY A 63 20.37 5.02 38.80
N ARG A 64 21.68 5.26 38.90
CA ARG A 64 22.41 6.12 37.94
C ARG A 64 22.48 5.51 36.55
N THR A 65 22.78 4.21 36.43
CA THR A 65 22.84 3.56 35.12
C THR A 65 21.48 3.59 34.44
N LEU A 66 20.41 3.27 35.18
CA LEU A 66 19.04 3.36 34.66
C LEU A 66 18.68 4.79 34.21
N LEU A 67 19.02 5.80 35.01
CA LEU A 67 18.73 7.19 34.66
C LEU A 67 19.54 7.66 33.43
N ALA A 68 20.81 7.25 33.33
CA ALA A 68 21.66 7.56 32.18
C ALA A 68 21.13 6.91 30.89
N PHE A 69 20.71 5.65 30.95
CA PHE A 69 20.08 4.97 29.81
C PHE A 69 18.72 5.56 29.46
N ALA A 70 17.90 5.91 30.45
CA ALA A 70 16.60 6.53 30.21
C ALA A 70 16.76 7.91 29.55
N GLY A 71 17.60 8.79 30.13
CA GLY A 71 17.81 10.15 29.62
C GLY A 71 18.50 10.17 28.26
N GLY A 72 19.63 9.44 28.11
CA GLY A 72 20.36 9.36 26.86
C GLY A 72 19.59 8.59 25.77
N GLY A 73 18.97 7.47 26.15
CA GLY A 73 18.20 6.63 25.23
C GLY A 73 16.99 7.34 24.62
N LEU A 74 16.33 8.24 25.37
CA LEU A 74 15.20 9.03 24.86
C LEU A 74 15.64 10.00 23.75
N ILE A 75 16.82 10.60 23.90
CA ILE A 75 17.42 11.49 22.88
C ILE A 75 17.81 10.69 21.63
N VAL A 76 18.43 9.53 21.81
CA VAL A 76 18.77 8.63 20.69
C VAL A 76 17.51 8.19 19.95
N LEU A 77 16.49 7.76 20.70
CA LEU A 77 15.22 7.30 20.15
C LEU A 77 14.53 8.41 19.35
N ALA A 78 14.47 9.63 19.88
CA ALA A 78 13.85 10.77 19.20
C ALA A 78 14.49 11.09 17.84
N GLY A 79 15.81 10.93 17.69
CA GLY A 79 16.48 11.13 16.41
C GLY A 79 16.40 9.95 15.43
N LEU A 80 16.26 8.72 15.93
CA LEU A 80 16.11 7.52 15.11
C LEU A 80 14.67 7.25 14.66
N LEU A 81 13.68 7.59 15.48
CA LEU A 81 12.26 7.28 15.28
C LEU A 81 11.73 7.75 13.91
N PRO A 82 12.05 8.96 13.39
CA PRO A 82 11.59 9.39 12.08
C PRO A 82 12.17 8.55 10.93
N GLY A 83 13.41 8.08 11.06
CA GLY A 83 14.07 7.21 10.08
C GLY A 83 13.46 5.80 10.06
N ILE A 84 13.21 5.25 11.25
CA ILE A 84 12.58 3.92 11.43
C ILE A 84 11.13 3.96 10.94
N ALA A 85 10.34 4.96 11.35
CA ALA A 85 8.96 5.14 10.89
C ALA A 85 8.92 5.26 9.37
N ARG A 86 9.83 6.03 8.77
CA ARG A 86 9.91 6.14 7.31
C ARG A 86 10.21 4.79 6.66
N LEU A 87 11.15 4.00 7.19
CA LEU A 87 11.45 2.67 6.64
C LEU A 87 10.21 1.75 6.68
N LEU A 88 9.48 1.75 7.80
CA LEU A 88 8.32 0.88 8.00
C LEU A 88 7.10 1.35 7.18
N PHE A 89 6.87 2.66 7.05
CA PHE A 89 5.65 3.20 6.43
C PHE A 89 5.79 3.62 4.96
N THR A 90 7.01 3.71 4.38
CA THR A 90 7.17 4.07 2.96
C THR A 90 6.83 2.94 1.98
N ARG A 91 6.93 1.68 2.40
CA ARG A 91 6.62 0.53 1.53
C ARG A 91 5.13 0.46 1.18
N ARG A 92 4.24 0.87 2.09
CA ARG A 92 2.78 0.88 1.86
C ARG A 92 2.32 1.98 0.91
N ARG A 93 2.99 3.13 0.88
CA ARG A 93 2.57 4.28 0.05
C ARG A 93 2.81 4.13 -1.45
N ARG A 94 3.56 3.13 -1.91
CA ARG A 94 3.73 2.86 -3.35
C ARG A 94 2.54 2.12 -3.97
N ALA A 95 1.86 1.27 -3.19
CA ALA A 95 0.70 0.51 -3.68
C ALA A 95 -0.61 1.31 -3.67
N THR A 96 -0.68 2.39 -2.89
CA THR A 96 -1.91 3.16 -2.64
C THR A 96 -1.87 4.58 -3.20
N ARG A 97 -1.02 4.87 -4.20
CA ARG A 97 -1.18 6.12 -4.95
C ARG A 97 -2.43 6.00 -5.82
N LEU A 98 -3.57 6.43 -5.27
CA LEU A 98 -4.77 6.80 -6.03
C LEU A 98 -4.32 7.66 -7.22
N GLY A 99 -4.35 7.10 -8.43
CA GLY A 99 -3.88 7.74 -9.65
C GLY A 99 -2.59 7.18 -10.27
N ALA A 100 -1.98 6.14 -9.70
CA ALA A 100 -0.92 5.40 -10.38
C ALA A 100 -1.53 4.43 -11.41
N THR A 101 -1.01 4.47 -12.63
CA THR A 101 -1.34 3.52 -13.70
C THR A 101 -0.97 2.11 -13.24
N PRO A 102 -1.91 1.15 -13.21
CA PRO A 102 -1.59 -0.20 -12.80
C PRO A 102 -0.55 -0.81 -13.76
N PRO A 103 0.36 -1.67 -13.26
CA PRO A 103 1.29 -2.36 -14.13
C PRO A 103 0.52 -3.33 -15.03
N LEU A 104 0.49 -3.06 -16.35
CA LEU A 104 -0.07 -3.99 -17.33
C LEU A 104 0.92 -5.12 -17.62
N ARG A 105 0.39 -6.32 -17.87
CA ARG A 105 1.18 -7.40 -18.46
C ARG A 105 1.47 -7.06 -19.91
N ARG A 106 2.59 -7.55 -20.45
CA ARG A 106 2.95 -7.34 -21.87
C ARG A 106 1.87 -7.84 -22.83
N ALA A 107 1.14 -8.89 -22.47
CA ALA A 107 0.05 -9.44 -23.28
C ALA A 107 -1.19 -8.51 -23.31
N ASP A 108 -1.40 -7.73 -22.26
CA ASP A 108 -2.56 -6.84 -22.12
C ASP A 108 -2.24 -5.40 -22.58
N ALA A 109 -0.98 -5.15 -22.96
CA ALA A 109 -0.52 -3.86 -23.45
C ALA A 109 -0.87 -3.72 -24.94
N HIS A 110 -1.96 -3.04 -25.24
CA HIS A 110 -2.40 -2.78 -26.61
C HIS A 110 -1.87 -1.41 -27.10
N PRO A 111 -1.39 -1.28 -28.36
CA PRO A 111 -0.94 0.00 -28.90
C PRO A 111 -2.03 1.07 -28.87
N ASP A 112 -3.27 0.68 -29.15
CA ASP A 112 -4.40 1.62 -29.22
C ASP A 112 -5.08 1.89 -27.87
N ALA A 113 -4.81 1.08 -26.85
CA ALA A 113 -5.39 1.21 -25.51
C ALA A 113 -4.28 1.25 -24.45
N PRO A 114 -3.54 2.38 -24.33
CA PRO A 114 -2.50 2.51 -23.33
C PRO A 114 -3.09 2.42 -21.92
N ALA A 115 -2.29 1.94 -20.97
CA ALA A 115 -2.67 1.91 -19.56
C ALA A 115 -3.06 3.31 -19.08
N ARG A 116 -4.29 3.47 -18.60
CA ARG A 116 -4.75 4.71 -17.95
C ARG A 116 -4.83 4.51 -16.45
N ARG A 117 -4.66 5.60 -15.69
CA ARG A 117 -4.87 5.57 -14.24
C ARG A 117 -6.35 5.33 -13.95
N PRO A 118 -6.70 4.65 -12.84
CA PRO A 118 -8.10 4.55 -12.42
C PRO A 118 -8.72 5.93 -12.20
N ILE A 119 -9.98 6.09 -12.58
CA ILE A 119 -10.74 7.32 -12.38
C ILE A 119 -10.86 7.58 -10.86
N ALA A 120 -10.49 8.78 -10.44
CA ALA A 120 -10.57 9.19 -9.04
C ALA A 120 -11.79 10.08 -8.81
N ALA A 121 -12.69 9.64 -7.92
CA ALA A 121 -13.98 10.30 -7.68
C ALA A 121 -13.85 11.81 -7.45
N ARG A 122 -12.98 12.21 -6.51
CA ARG A 122 -12.79 13.61 -6.14
C ARG A 122 -12.27 14.56 -7.23
N SER A 123 -11.66 14.04 -8.30
CA SER A 123 -10.96 14.87 -9.30
C SER A 123 -11.50 14.74 -10.71
N GLU A 124 -12.18 13.63 -11.00
CA GLU A 124 -12.64 13.31 -12.35
C GLU A 124 -14.17 13.13 -12.42
N LEU A 125 -14.85 12.81 -11.31
CA LEU A 125 -16.32 12.65 -11.28
C LEU A 125 -17.07 13.97 -10.99
N GLY A 126 -16.37 15.08 -10.81
CA GLY A 126 -16.98 16.38 -10.48
C GLY A 126 -17.31 16.52 -8.99
N GLU A 127 -18.03 17.59 -8.65
CA GLU A 127 -18.57 17.77 -7.29
C GLU A 127 -19.64 16.69 -7.05
N PRO A 128 -19.62 15.98 -5.91
CA PRO A 128 -20.70 15.07 -5.59
C PRO A 128 -22.02 15.85 -5.66
N LEU A 129 -23.00 15.31 -6.38
CA LEU A 129 -24.36 15.81 -6.33
C LEU A 129 -24.84 15.67 -4.89
N LEU A 130 -24.69 16.73 -4.10
CA LEU A 130 -25.44 16.95 -2.88
C LEU A 130 -26.86 17.29 -3.34
N ALA A 131 -27.56 16.29 -3.88
CA ALA A 131 -28.95 16.44 -4.24
C ALA A 131 -29.73 16.62 -2.93
N ASP A 132 -30.46 17.73 -2.80
CA ASP A 132 -31.57 17.77 -1.86
C ASP A 132 -32.49 16.60 -2.22
N PRO A 133 -32.94 15.80 -1.24
CA PRO A 133 -33.79 14.64 -1.53
C PRO A 133 -34.99 15.12 -2.34
N THR A 134 -35.11 14.66 -3.58
CA THR A 134 -36.28 14.95 -4.38
C THR A 134 -37.47 14.26 -3.72
N PRO A 135 -38.66 14.90 -3.63
CA PRO A 135 -39.85 14.26 -3.11
C PRO A 135 -40.17 13.03 -3.98
N GLY A 136 -39.83 11.84 -3.48
CA GLY A 136 -39.81 10.59 -4.25
C GLY A 136 -38.66 9.63 -3.87
N ASP A 137 -37.55 10.16 -3.32
CA ASP A 137 -36.40 9.39 -2.83
C ASP A 137 -36.60 8.83 -1.41
N GLU A 138 -37.80 8.33 -1.11
CA GLU A 138 -38.03 7.60 0.13
C GLU A 138 -37.47 6.17 0.01
N GLU A 139 -36.57 5.79 0.91
CA GLU A 139 -36.03 4.43 0.99
C GLU A 139 -37.17 3.43 1.27
N ARG A 140 -37.64 2.74 0.23
CA ARG A 140 -38.68 1.72 0.35
C ARG A 140 -38.05 0.41 0.85
N ALA A 141 -38.73 -0.23 1.81
CA ALA A 141 -38.34 -1.57 2.25
C ALA A 141 -38.38 -2.55 1.08
N LEU A 142 -37.38 -3.44 1.00
CA LEU A 142 -37.37 -4.52 0.02
C LEU A 142 -38.64 -5.38 0.19
N PRO A 143 -39.34 -5.72 -0.89
CA PRO A 143 -40.50 -6.60 -0.83
C PRO A 143 -40.07 -8.00 -0.36
N ALA A 144 -40.95 -8.68 0.37
CA ALA A 144 -40.69 -10.05 0.84
C ALA A 144 -40.66 -11.07 -0.32
N ASP A 145 -41.29 -10.71 -1.44
CA ASP A 145 -41.34 -11.49 -2.67
C ASP A 145 -40.63 -10.71 -3.78
N LEU A 146 -39.59 -11.31 -4.37
CA LEU A 146 -38.77 -10.71 -5.42
C LEU A 146 -39.29 -11.06 -6.82
N ASP A 147 -40.29 -11.94 -6.93
CA ASP A 147 -40.87 -12.36 -8.21
C ASP A 147 -42.02 -11.43 -8.66
N LEU A 148 -42.23 -10.31 -7.96
CA LEU A 148 -43.19 -9.28 -8.33
C LEU A 148 -42.74 -8.53 -9.59
N PRO A 149 -43.67 -8.15 -10.49
CA PRO A 149 -43.31 -7.42 -11.70
C PRO A 149 -42.81 -6.01 -11.35
N LEU A 150 -41.74 -5.58 -12.05
CA LEU A 150 -41.10 -4.28 -11.82
C LEU A 150 -42.07 -3.08 -12.01
N ALA A 151 -43.10 -3.26 -12.85
CA ALA A 151 -44.14 -2.26 -13.12
C ALA A 151 -44.96 -1.89 -11.87
N ASP A 152 -45.01 -2.77 -10.85
CA ASP A 152 -45.70 -2.48 -9.59
C ASP A 152 -44.90 -1.50 -8.70
N PHE A 153 -43.59 -1.40 -8.92
CA PHE A 153 -42.69 -0.50 -8.17
C PHE A 153 -42.47 0.82 -8.88
N ASP A 154 -42.39 0.77 -10.21
CA ASP A 154 -42.21 1.91 -11.10
C ASP A 154 -43.05 1.70 -12.38
N PRO A 155 -44.31 2.18 -12.39
CA PRO A 155 -45.18 2.03 -13.55
C PRO A 155 -44.71 2.85 -14.76
N ASP A 156 -43.88 3.88 -14.54
CA ASP A 156 -43.38 4.76 -15.59
C ASP A 156 -42.05 4.26 -16.19
N ALA A 157 -41.37 3.29 -15.54
CA ALA A 157 -40.15 2.64 -16.05
C ALA A 157 -40.30 2.10 -17.47
N PHE A 158 -41.51 1.68 -17.86
CA PHE A 158 -41.79 1.13 -19.18
C PHE A 158 -42.47 2.12 -20.14
N ALA A 159 -42.90 3.30 -19.66
CA ALA A 159 -43.78 4.20 -20.40
C ALA A 159 -43.07 5.21 -21.32
N SER A 160 -41.74 5.14 -21.51
CA SER A 160 -41.03 6.23 -22.19
C SER A 160 -39.83 5.85 -23.06
N ALA A 161 -39.67 4.60 -23.48
CA ALA A 161 -38.77 4.31 -24.60
C ALA A 161 -39.54 4.56 -25.91
N PRO A 162 -39.13 5.52 -26.77
CA PRO A 162 -39.53 5.48 -28.17
C PRO A 162 -39.18 4.07 -28.69
N PRO A 163 -40.00 3.43 -29.54
CA PRO A 163 -39.61 2.16 -30.14
C PRO A 163 -38.24 2.39 -30.77
N GLU A 164 -37.20 1.76 -30.22
CA GLU A 164 -35.86 1.83 -30.77
C GLU A 164 -36.02 1.53 -32.26
N ALA A 165 -35.65 2.50 -33.10
CA ALA A 165 -35.61 2.27 -34.52
C ALA A 165 -34.70 1.06 -34.71
N ARG A 166 -35.28 -0.08 -35.11
CA ARG A 166 -34.56 -1.30 -35.48
C ARG A 166 -33.59 -0.95 -36.60
N GLY A 167 -32.42 -0.49 -36.22
CA GLY A 167 -31.55 0.25 -37.11
C GLY A 167 -30.11 0.16 -36.65
N GLU A 168 -29.70 -1.03 -36.21
CA GLU A 168 -28.34 -1.56 -36.34
C GLU A 168 -28.42 -3.02 -35.87
N ARG A 169 -28.67 -3.92 -36.83
CA ARG A 169 -28.49 -5.35 -36.59
C ARG A 169 -27.01 -5.55 -36.32
N PHE A 170 -26.64 -5.83 -35.07
CA PHE A 170 -25.32 -6.36 -34.76
C PHE A 170 -25.06 -7.57 -35.67
N GLU A 171 -23.88 -7.64 -36.29
CA GLU A 171 -23.43 -8.82 -37.01
C GLU A 171 -23.31 -9.97 -36.01
N THR A 172 -24.36 -10.77 -35.88
CA THR A 172 -24.32 -11.99 -35.09
C THR A 172 -23.47 -13.00 -35.85
N PHE A 173 -22.22 -13.18 -35.43
CA PHE A 173 -21.41 -14.29 -35.90
C PHE A 173 -22.10 -15.60 -35.51
N PRO A 174 -22.16 -16.60 -36.41
CA PRO A 174 -22.64 -17.92 -36.01
C PRO A 174 -21.70 -18.44 -34.93
N LEU A 175 -22.21 -18.54 -33.70
CA LEU A 175 -21.58 -19.38 -32.70
C LEU A 175 -21.53 -20.80 -33.28
N PRO A 176 -20.38 -21.50 -33.24
CA PRO A 176 -20.33 -22.90 -33.62
C PRO A 176 -21.44 -23.62 -32.87
N GLY A 177 -22.39 -24.18 -33.61
CA GLY A 177 -23.59 -24.75 -33.03
C GLY A 177 -23.21 -25.85 -32.05
N ALA A 178 -24.03 -26.12 -31.04
CA ALA A 178 -23.81 -27.21 -30.09
C ALA A 178 -23.57 -28.59 -30.76
N ALA A 179 -23.93 -28.73 -32.05
CA ALA A 179 -23.59 -29.87 -32.90
C ALA A 179 -22.09 -30.00 -33.22
N GLU A 180 -21.36 -28.89 -33.39
CA GLU A 180 -19.91 -28.87 -33.63
C GLU A 180 -19.14 -29.27 -32.37
N VAL A 181 -19.65 -28.89 -31.20
CA VAL A 181 -19.10 -29.29 -29.88
C VAL A 181 -19.35 -30.79 -29.61
N LYS A 182 -20.46 -31.36 -30.12
CA LYS A 182 -20.74 -32.81 -30.02
C LYS A 182 -19.76 -33.69 -30.80
N GLY A 183 -19.06 -33.14 -31.80
CA GLY A 183 -18.08 -33.85 -32.61
C GLY A 183 -16.69 -33.91 -32.00
N GLN A 184 -16.42 -33.13 -30.94
CA GLN A 184 -15.18 -33.26 -30.19
C GLN A 184 -15.26 -34.52 -29.33
N PRO A 185 -14.32 -35.47 -29.47
CA PRO A 185 -14.26 -36.59 -28.54
C PRO A 185 -14.15 -36.00 -27.15
N ALA A 186 -15.04 -36.43 -26.25
CA ALA A 186 -14.94 -36.09 -24.84
C ALA A 186 -13.66 -36.75 -24.32
N ASP A 187 -12.54 -36.04 -24.45
CA ASP A 187 -11.26 -36.46 -23.93
C ASP A 187 -11.49 -36.81 -22.46
N SER A 188 -11.14 -38.05 -22.08
CA SER A 188 -11.25 -38.47 -20.69
C SER A 188 -10.46 -37.50 -19.82
N ILE A 189 -10.89 -37.32 -18.58
CA ILE A 189 -10.20 -36.44 -17.62
C ILE A 189 -8.69 -36.77 -17.57
N ALA A 190 -8.32 -38.04 -17.70
CA ALA A 190 -6.94 -38.49 -17.79
C ALA A 190 -6.18 -37.91 -19.01
N ALA A 191 -6.79 -37.91 -20.19
CA ALA A 191 -6.19 -37.33 -21.40
C ALA A 191 -6.01 -35.81 -21.28
N LEU A 192 -6.96 -35.12 -20.62
CA LEU A 192 -6.84 -33.69 -20.33
C LEU A 192 -5.70 -33.38 -19.35
N LEU A 193 -5.57 -34.19 -18.30
CA LEU A 193 -4.48 -34.06 -17.32
C LEU A 193 -3.11 -34.32 -17.98
N GLU A 194 -3.00 -35.38 -18.79
CA GLU A 194 -1.76 -35.72 -19.51
C GLU A 194 -1.35 -34.61 -20.49
N ARG A 195 -2.32 -34.04 -21.22
CA ARG A 195 -2.08 -32.90 -22.11
C ARG A 195 -1.68 -31.64 -21.32
N LEU A 196 -2.26 -31.41 -20.15
CA LEU A 196 -1.93 -30.28 -19.29
C LEU A 196 -0.52 -30.42 -18.69
N GLU A 197 -0.15 -31.61 -18.22
CA GLU A 197 1.20 -31.91 -17.72
C GLU A 197 2.24 -31.72 -18.84
N ARG A 198 1.95 -32.21 -20.05
CA ARG A 198 2.81 -32.01 -21.23
C ARG A 198 2.97 -30.52 -21.58
N GLY A 199 1.89 -29.74 -21.48
CA GLY A 199 1.91 -28.28 -21.66
C GLY A 199 2.63 -27.52 -20.54
N ALA A 200 2.60 -28.02 -19.31
CA ALA A 200 3.35 -27.46 -18.18
C ALA A 200 4.87 -27.74 -18.32
N ALA A 201 5.25 -28.96 -18.72
CA ALA A 201 6.64 -29.35 -18.92
C ALA A 201 7.33 -28.57 -20.06
N THR A 202 6.63 -28.35 -21.18
CA THR A 202 7.11 -27.53 -22.30
C THR A 202 7.35 -26.07 -21.89
N ARG A 203 6.42 -25.47 -21.13
CA ARG A 203 6.59 -24.09 -20.60
C ARG A 203 7.73 -23.98 -19.60
N ALA A 204 7.89 -24.97 -18.71
CA ALA A 204 9.00 -25.01 -17.76
C ALA A 204 10.36 -25.10 -18.47
N ARG A 205 10.44 -25.88 -19.56
CA ARG A 205 11.65 -26.01 -20.38
C ARG A 205 11.99 -24.71 -21.11
N GLY A 206 11.00 -24.03 -21.68
CA GLY A 206 11.20 -22.72 -22.32
C GLY A 206 11.76 -21.67 -21.37
N ARG A 207 11.15 -21.54 -20.18
CA ARG A 207 11.61 -20.59 -19.15
C ARG A 207 13.06 -20.83 -18.70
N ARG A 208 13.45 -22.11 -18.57
CA ARG A 208 14.82 -22.48 -18.19
C ARG A 208 15.84 -22.10 -19.26
N LEU A 209 15.49 -22.20 -20.54
CA LEU A 209 16.35 -21.75 -21.64
C LEU A 209 16.48 -20.22 -21.68
N ASP A 210 15.40 -19.49 -21.41
CA ASP A 210 15.45 -18.03 -21.31
C ASP A 210 16.37 -17.57 -20.17
N ASP A 211 16.33 -18.29 -19.03
CA ASP A 211 17.21 -18.02 -17.88
C ASP A 211 18.69 -18.29 -18.21
N THR A 212 19.00 -19.38 -18.93
CA THR A 212 20.39 -19.69 -19.33
C THR A 212 20.92 -18.70 -20.37
N LEU A 213 20.10 -18.31 -21.36
CA LEU A 213 20.46 -17.27 -22.32
C LEU A 213 20.66 -15.91 -21.65
N GLY A 214 19.83 -15.59 -20.65
CA GLY A 214 20.00 -14.40 -19.82
C GLY A 214 21.30 -14.39 -19.03
N ALA A 215 21.71 -15.55 -18.48
CA ALA A 215 22.98 -15.71 -17.78
C ALA A 215 24.19 -15.58 -18.72
N LEU A 216 24.15 -16.21 -19.90
CA LEU A 216 25.20 -16.11 -20.92
C LEU A 216 25.36 -14.68 -21.43
N ARG A 217 24.25 -13.97 -21.66
CA ARG A 217 24.29 -12.56 -22.07
C ARG A 217 24.93 -11.65 -21.03
N LYS A 218 24.73 -11.92 -19.73
CA LYS A 218 25.39 -11.18 -18.65
C LYS A 218 26.89 -11.48 -18.59
N LEU A 219 27.29 -12.72 -18.87
CA LEU A 219 28.69 -13.13 -18.85
C LEU A 219 29.48 -12.55 -20.03
N ALA A 220 28.84 -12.42 -21.21
CA ALA A 220 29.45 -11.81 -22.40
C ALA A 220 29.52 -10.27 -22.36
N ALA A 221 28.89 -9.63 -21.36
CA ALA A 221 28.91 -8.18 -21.17
C ALA A 221 29.98 -7.72 -20.16
N HIS A 222 30.82 -8.65 -19.68
CA HIS A 222 32.01 -8.42 -18.86
C HIS A 222 33.26 -8.83 -19.62
#